data_AF-A0A9D8ADI6-F1
#
_entry.id   AF-A0A9D8ADI6-F1
#
_cell.length_a   1.000
_cell.length_b   1.000
_cell.length_c   1.000
_cell.angle_alpha   90.00
_cell.angle_beta   90.00
_cell.angle_gamma   90.00
#
_symmetry.space_group_name_H-M   'P 1'
#
loop_
_entity.id
_entity.type
_entity.pdbx_description
1 polymer ?
#
loop_
_entity_poly.entity_id
_entity_poly.type
_entity_poly.pdbx_seq_one_letter_code
_entity_poly.pdbx_strand_id
1 'polypeptide(L)'
;MIRKILSLFLVLYSISISQTHFTIPQNVWRISIQNEISTGKWKGHDGQNGWKDFSYRLDSIDYSITQEWKRNITSQSFLIEYGFTDNSTFILKIPKLKKFKQIHSWSIANDTTQSAMDQLMAQYFPKSKSNEGLGDVTMGMNILFLGNPAWRGGRNKYSLYGGFDITLPFGERQKKYHGKNLDDNGVPNQFKQLPIGNGLTQWRIKVFGELYRKVWGRLININWSVNMSTFSREIINPPISFLWIENVGADSISRAIGDAVLYEQGGEIFGAIQGQLEIWPQRIFFSAGMDWMFSGRDQYFSNSDVWDDWMVKRPNYDTRKTVATQSLKLNILNVDPFKQIGSIPFELELGVRWFVPFLTYHTYGVTSSWVRISSYFQAW
;
A
#
# COMPACT_ATOMS: atom_id res chain seq x y z
N MET A 1 -9.03 -4.43 -54.95
CA MET A 1 -8.24 -5.13 -53.92
C MET A 1 -7.35 -4.19 -53.08
N ILE A 2 -6.79 -3.13 -53.66
CA ILE A 2 -5.92 -2.14 -52.97
C ILE A 2 -6.66 -1.26 -51.93
N ARG A 3 -7.96 -1.01 -52.09
CA ARG A 3 -8.77 -0.23 -51.12
C ARG A 3 -9.07 -0.95 -49.81
N LYS A 4 -9.14 -2.30 -49.78
CA LYS A 4 -9.39 -3.06 -48.54
C LYS A 4 -8.14 -3.24 -47.68
N ILE A 5 -6.96 -3.25 -48.32
CA ILE A 5 -5.65 -3.30 -47.62
C ILE A 5 -5.35 -1.94 -46.98
N LEU A 6 -5.71 -0.83 -47.63
CA LEU A 6 -5.51 0.51 -47.06
C LEU A 6 -6.40 0.78 -45.82
N SER A 7 -7.61 0.22 -45.77
CA SER A 7 -8.47 0.29 -44.59
C SER A 7 -7.99 -0.60 -43.44
N LEU A 8 -7.31 -1.72 -43.71
CA LEU A 8 -6.64 -2.49 -42.65
C LEU A 8 -5.36 -1.79 -42.16
N PHE A 9 -4.68 -1.06 -43.06
CA PHE A 9 -3.48 -0.28 -42.76
C PHE A 9 -3.78 1.01 -41.96
N LEU A 10 -4.99 1.56 -42.11
CA LEU A 10 -5.46 2.74 -41.35
C LEU A 10 -6.06 2.39 -39.99
N VAL A 11 -6.53 1.15 -39.77
CA VAL A 11 -7.04 0.69 -38.46
C VAL A 11 -5.91 0.29 -37.49
N LEU A 12 -4.71 0.02 -37.99
CA LEU A 12 -3.53 -0.28 -37.17
C LEU A 12 -2.69 0.96 -36.80
N TYR A 13 -3.04 2.15 -37.31
CA TYR A 13 -2.20 3.35 -37.20
C TYR A 13 -2.43 4.20 -35.94
N SER A 14 -3.30 3.79 -35.02
CA SER A 14 -3.68 4.58 -33.83
C SER A 14 -3.25 3.99 -32.48
N ILE A 15 -2.40 2.96 -32.44
CA ILE A 15 -1.97 2.34 -31.17
C ILE A 15 -0.44 2.26 -31.10
N SER A 16 0.24 3.40 -31.15
CA SER A 16 1.69 3.46 -30.95
C SER A 16 2.13 4.73 -30.23
N ILE A 17 1.52 5.03 -29.09
CA ILE A 17 2.14 5.89 -28.07
C ILE A 17 2.07 5.11 -26.78
N SER A 18 3.21 4.55 -26.41
CA SER A 18 3.35 3.68 -25.26
C SER A 18 3.81 4.49 -24.06
N GLN A 19 2.88 4.65 -23.11
CA GLN A 19 3.09 5.14 -21.77
C GLN A 19 2.19 4.29 -20.86
N THR A 20 2.45 4.29 -19.56
CA THR A 20 1.56 3.72 -18.55
C THR A 20 0.32 4.60 -18.42
N HIS A 21 -0.56 4.52 -19.42
CA HIS A 21 -1.77 5.33 -19.51
C HIS A 21 -2.76 4.95 -18.42
N PHE A 22 -3.49 5.95 -17.92
CA PHE A 22 -4.49 5.76 -16.88
C PHE A 22 -5.77 5.06 -17.36
N THR A 23 -6.00 5.04 -18.67
CA THR A 23 -7.07 4.27 -19.34
C THR A 23 -6.48 3.48 -20.51
N ILE A 24 -7.23 2.49 -20.97
CA ILE A 24 -6.89 1.68 -22.15
C ILE A 24 -8.02 1.76 -23.20
N PRO A 25 -7.73 1.51 -24.49
CA PRO A 25 -8.73 1.58 -25.55
C PRO A 25 -9.89 0.62 -25.34
N GLN A 26 -11.03 0.90 -25.97
CA GLN A 26 -12.18 0.01 -25.93
C GLN A 26 -11.82 -1.41 -26.38
N ASN A 27 -12.38 -2.41 -25.69
CA ASN A 27 -12.17 -3.84 -25.93
C ASN A 27 -10.72 -4.32 -25.78
N VAL A 28 -9.86 -3.53 -25.15
CA VAL A 28 -8.50 -3.96 -24.80
C VAL A 28 -8.46 -4.41 -23.34
N TRP A 29 -7.80 -5.53 -23.11
CA TRP A 29 -7.39 -6.01 -21.81
C TRP A 29 -5.92 -5.65 -21.59
N ARG A 30 -5.60 -5.11 -20.41
CA ARG A 30 -4.22 -5.02 -19.92
C ARG A 30 -4.09 -5.89 -18.68
N ILE A 31 -3.16 -6.83 -18.73
CA ILE A 31 -2.85 -7.71 -17.60
C ILE A 31 -1.43 -7.40 -17.18
N SER A 32 -1.27 -7.01 -15.91
CA SER A 32 0.03 -6.73 -15.31
C SER A 32 0.29 -7.60 -14.11
N ILE A 33 1.54 -8.08 -14.01
CA ILE A 33 2.05 -8.82 -12.87
C ILE A 33 3.24 -8.04 -12.33
N GLN A 34 3.15 -7.59 -11.07
CA GLN A 34 4.22 -6.91 -10.37
C GLN A 34 4.73 -7.78 -9.24
N ASN A 35 6.05 -8.00 -9.17
CA ASN A 35 6.70 -8.54 -7.99
C ASN A 35 7.47 -7.42 -7.29
N GLU A 36 7.26 -7.27 -5.99
CA GLU A 36 7.86 -6.20 -5.19
C GLU A 36 8.50 -6.79 -3.92
N ILE A 37 9.70 -6.30 -3.62
CA ILE A 37 10.39 -6.56 -2.36
C ILE A 37 10.50 -5.24 -1.63
N SER A 38 10.12 -5.23 -0.35
CA SER A 38 10.17 -4.03 0.48
C SER A 38 10.69 -4.33 1.88
N THR A 39 11.36 -3.34 2.45
CA THR A 39 11.84 -3.37 3.83
C THR A 39 11.59 -2.01 4.47
N GLY A 40 11.23 -1.98 5.74
CA GLY A 40 10.98 -0.72 6.43
C GLY A 40 11.05 -0.85 7.93
N LYS A 41 11.40 0.25 8.60
CA LYS A 41 11.36 0.39 10.06
C LYS A 41 10.23 1.32 10.46
N TRP A 42 9.60 1.06 11.59
CA TRP A 42 8.61 1.98 12.16
C TRP A 42 9.27 3.33 12.48
N LYS A 43 8.61 4.43 12.11
CA LYS A 43 9.06 5.81 12.32
C LYS A 43 8.18 6.51 13.33
N GLY A 44 8.81 7.06 14.37
CA GLY A 44 8.20 7.93 15.36
C GLY A 44 7.90 9.33 14.81
N HIS A 45 7.33 10.20 15.64
CA HIS A 45 7.09 11.62 15.32
C HIS A 45 8.38 12.40 15.04
N ASP A 46 9.49 11.96 15.63
CA ASP A 46 10.83 12.53 15.53
C ASP A 46 11.62 11.99 14.32
N GLY A 47 10.99 11.14 13.49
CA GLY A 47 11.62 10.45 12.36
C GLY A 47 12.60 9.34 12.78
N GLN A 48 12.78 9.12 14.09
CA GLN A 48 13.61 8.05 14.62
C GLN A 48 12.89 6.71 14.55
N ASN A 49 13.65 5.62 14.70
CA ASN A 49 13.06 4.29 14.66
C ASN A 49 12.34 3.98 15.98
N GLY A 50 11.18 3.35 15.87
CA GLY A 50 10.52 2.73 17.01
C GLY A 50 9.79 3.70 17.95
N TRP A 51 9.43 3.20 19.12
CA TRP A 51 8.98 3.98 20.27
C TRP A 51 10.14 4.06 21.25
N LYS A 52 10.46 5.28 21.69
CA LYS A 52 11.59 5.54 22.58
C LYS A 52 11.07 5.96 23.93
N ASP A 53 11.76 5.50 24.97
CA ASP A 53 11.57 5.91 26.36
C ASP A 53 10.11 5.82 26.82
N PHE A 54 9.40 4.76 26.40
CA PHE A 54 8.03 4.52 26.83
C PHE A 54 8.04 4.15 28.32
N SER A 55 7.50 5.04 29.15
CA SER A 55 7.38 4.82 30.59
C SER A 55 6.23 3.87 30.89
N TYR A 56 6.50 2.80 31.63
CA TYR A 56 5.51 1.82 32.05
C TYR A 56 5.75 1.43 33.51
N ARG A 57 4.71 1.48 34.32
CA ARG A 57 4.77 1.12 35.74
C ARG A 57 4.22 -0.29 35.94
N LEU A 58 4.94 -1.12 36.68
CA LEU A 58 4.52 -2.45 37.10
C LEU A 58 4.97 -2.71 38.53
N ASP A 59 4.06 -3.10 39.41
CA ASP A 59 4.34 -3.40 40.82
C ASP A 59 5.12 -2.27 41.54
N SER A 60 4.78 -1.02 41.21
CA SER A 60 5.45 0.20 41.70
C SER A 60 6.91 0.40 41.26
N ILE A 61 7.35 -0.32 40.24
CA ILE A 61 8.62 -0.10 39.55
C ILE A 61 8.33 0.59 38.20
N ASP A 62 9.04 1.68 37.94
CA ASP A 62 8.95 2.40 36.67
C ASP A 62 10.01 1.89 35.68
N TYR A 63 9.55 1.36 34.56
CA TYR A 63 10.37 0.88 33.46
C TYR A 63 10.38 1.90 32.32
N SER A 64 11.53 2.09 31.69
CA SER A 64 11.64 2.81 30.42
C SER A 64 11.94 1.82 29.30
N ILE A 65 10.98 1.66 28.38
CA ILE A 65 11.01 0.66 27.32
C ILE A 65 11.20 1.34 25.97
N THR A 66 12.23 0.95 25.24
CA THR A 66 12.40 1.31 23.83
C THR A 66 12.07 0.10 22.96
N GLN A 67 11.23 0.28 21.94
CA GLN A 67 10.75 -0.79 21.04
C GLN A 67 11.00 -0.42 19.58
N GLU A 68 11.54 -1.34 18.79
CA GLU A 68 11.75 -1.18 17.35
C GLU A 68 11.09 -2.31 16.56
N TRP A 69 10.44 -1.94 15.44
CA TRP A 69 9.89 -2.90 14.49
C TRP A 69 10.52 -2.74 13.12
N LYS A 70 10.92 -3.88 12.52
CA LYS A 70 11.36 -3.98 11.13
C LYS A 70 10.47 -4.94 10.35
N ARG A 71 9.93 -4.49 9.22
CA ARG A 71 9.16 -5.31 8.29
C ARG A 71 9.97 -5.64 7.05
N ASN A 72 9.84 -6.87 6.56
CA ASN A 72 10.29 -7.28 5.23
C ASN A 72 9.11 -7.95 4.52
N ILE A 73 8.77 -7.47 3.34
CA ILE A 73 7.62 -7.95 2.57
C ILE A 73 8.10 -8.32 1.18
N THR A 74 7.68 -9.49 0.71
CA THR A 74 7.74 -9.89 -0.70
C THR A 74 6.31 -10.09 -1.16
N SER A 75 5.90 -9.35 -2.18
CA SER A 75 4.54 -9.37 -2.69
C SER A 75 4.51 -9.56 -4.19
N GLN A 76 3.38 -10.09 -4.66
CA GLN A 76 3.01 -10.16 -6.06
C GLN A 76 1.63 -9.54 -6.20
N SER A 77 1.45 -8.61 -7.13
CA SER A 77 0.13 -8.07 -7.44
C SER A 77 -0.23 -8.35 -8.89
N PHE A 78 -1.49 -8.72 -9.08
CA PHE A 78 -2.11 -8.89 -10.38
C PHE A 78 -3.03 -7.69 -10.60
N LEU A 79 -2.85 -6.98 -11.71
CA LEU A 79 -3.70 -5.89 -12.14
C LEU A 79 -4.33 -6.30 -13.46
N ILE A 80 -5.65 -6.31 -13.49
CA ILE A 80 -6.45 -6.61 -14.67
C ILE A 80 -7.24 -5.37 -14.98
N GLU A 81 -7.11 -4.89 -16.21
CA GLU A 81 -7.80 -3.71 -16.68
C GLU A 81 -8.53 -4.04 -17.97
N TYR A 82 -9.74 -3.50 -18.12
CA TYR A 82 -10.55 -3.67 -19.32
C TYR A 82 -11.11 -2.33 -19.79
N GLY A 83 -10.84 -1.97 -21.04
CA GLY A 83 -11.38 -0.79 -21.68
C GLY A 83 -12.85 -1.03 -22.03
N PHE A 84 -13.75 -0.67 -21.12
CA PHE A 84 -15.18 -0.81 -21.31
C PHE A 84 -15.69 0.13 -22.41
N THR A 85 -15.17 1.36 -22.42
CA THR A 85 -15.28 2.28 -23.53
C THR A 85 -13.93 2.95 -23.74
N ASP A 86 -13.85 3.68 -24.83
CA ASP A 86 -12.73 4.52 -25.19
C ASP A 86 -12.42 5.65 -24.18
N ASN A 87 -13.34 5.87 -23.23
CA ASN A 87 -13.22 6.86 -22.16
C ASN A 87 -13.34 6.24 -20.76
N SER A 88 -13.55 4.92 -20.62
CA SER A 88 -13.78 4.28 -19.33
C SER A 88 -13.09 2.94 -19.21
N THR A 89 -12.36 2.73 -18.11
CA THR A 89 -11.59 1.51 -17.86
C THR A 89 -12.00 0.90 -16.52
N PHE A 90 -12.38 -0.37 -16.54
CA PHE A 90 -12.57 -1.18 -15.34
C PHE A 90 -11.23 -1.68 -14.82
N ILE A 91 -11.08 -1.76 -13.50
CA ILE A 91 -9.86 -2.17 -12.81
C ILE A 91 -10.19 -3.26 -11.78
N LEU A 92 -9.37 -4.31 -11.75
CA LEU A 92 -9.32 -5.30 -10.68
C LEU A 92 -7.86 -5.51 -10.25
N LYS A 93 -7.57 -5.31 -8.97
CA LYS A 93 -6.25 -5.49 -8.38
C LYS A 93 -6.30 -6.54 -7.27
N ILE A 94 -5.48 -7.59 -7.42
CA ILE A 94 -5.37 -8.71 -6.47
C ILE A 94 -3.93 -8.76 -5.94
N PRO A 95 -3.67 -8.29 -4.71
CA PRO A 95 -2.38 -8.44 -4.07
C PRO A 95 -2.25 -9.80 -3.36
N LYS A 96 -1.06 -10.39 -3.42
CA LYS A 96 -0.66 -11.59 -2.68
C LYS A 96 0.68 -11.34 -1.99
N LEU A 97 0.74 -11.50 -0.68
CA LEU A 97 1.98 -11.47 0.09
C LEU A 97 2.59 -12.87 0.04
N LYS A 98 3.71 -13.02 -0.66
CA LYS A 98 4.50 -14.27 -0.69
C LYS A 98 5.28 -14.47 0.60
N LYS A 99 5.68 -13.38 1.24
CA LYS A 99 6.37 -13.38 2.52
C LYS A 99 6.10 -12.07 3.22
N PHE A 100 5.58 -12.12 4.43
CA PHE A 100 5.45 -10.97 5.31
C PHE A 100 6.14 -11.32 6.62
N LYS A 101 7.25 -10.65 6.96
CA LYS A 101 7.96 -10.88 8.22
C LYS A 101 8.08 -9.58 8.99
N GLN A 102 7.80 -9.63 10.28
CA GLN A 102 8.06 -8.55 11.22
C GLN A 102 9.02 -9.03 12.29
N ILE A 103 10.10 -8.28 12.50
CA ILE A 103 11.03 -8.45 13.60
C ILE A 103 10.73 -7.35 14.62
N HIS A 104 10.61 -7.74 15.89
CA HIS A 104 10.42 -6.86 17.02
C HIS A 104 11.60 -7.01 17.97
N SER A 105 12.16 -5.88 18.39
CA SER A 105 13.25 -5.81 19.37
C SER A 105 12.94 -4.72 20.37
N TRP A 106 13.39 -4.91 21.61
CA TRP A 106 13.23 -3.91 22.66
C TRP A 106 14.46 -3.84 23.55
N SER A 107 14.57 -2.75 24.29
CA SER A 107 15.55 -2.56 25.36
C SER A 107 14.87 -1.87 26.55
N ILE A 108 15.23 -2.29 27.76
CA ILE A 108 14.66 -1.77 29.00
C ILE A 108 15.79 -1.07 29.76
N ALA A 109 15.66 0.24 29.99
CA ALA A 109 16.63 1.02 30.74
C ALA A 109 16.37 0.91 32.25
N ASN A 110 17.46 0.75 33.02
CA ASN A 110 17.50 0.58 34.48
C ASN A 110 16.76 -0.65 35.04
N ASP A 111 17.54 -1.57 35.62
CA ASP A 111 17.34 -2.21 36.93
C ASP A 111 17.86 -3.68 36.95
N THR A 112 18.33 -4.10 38.13
CA THR A 112 18.69 -5.46 38.55
C THR A 112 17.60 -6.51 38.31
N THR A 113 16.38 -6.11 37.95
CA THR A 113 15.18 -6.92 37.67
C THR A 113 14.85 -7.08 36.18
N GLN A 114 15.78 -6.75 35.28
CA GLN A 114 15.62 -6.85 33.80
C GLN A 114 14.98 -8.16 33.31
N SER A 115 15.19 -9.29 34.01
CA SER A 115 14.70 -10.59 33.59
C SER A 115 13.17 -10.71 33.55
N ALA A 116 12.43 -10.15 34.53
CA ALA A 116 10.98 -10.34 34.63
C ALA A 116 10.22 -9.56 33.54
N MET A 117 10.58 -8.29 33.33
CA MET A 117 9.98 -7.47 32.28
C MET A 117 10.37 -7.97 30.88
N ASP A 118 11.62 -8.42 30.68
CA ASP A 118 12.05 -9.00 29.40
C ASP A 118 11.27 -10.28 29.06
N GLN A 119 11.02 -11.15 30.06
CA GLN A 119 10.18 -12.34 29.91
C GLN A 119 8.73 -11.96 29.54
N LEU A 120 8.15 -10.97 30.20
CA LEU A 120 6.79 -10.51 29.91
C LEU A 120 6.69 -9.91 28.49
N MET A 121 7.66 -9.10 28.08
CA MET A 121 7.77 -8.58 26.72
C MET A 121 7.89 -9.71 25.69
N ALA A 122 8.70 -10.73 25.98
CA ALA A 122 8.87 -11.88 25.11
C ALA A 122 7.59 -12.72 24.97
N GLN A 123 6.78 -12.81 26.03
CA GLN A 123 5.50 -13.51 26.03
C GLN A 123 4.48 -12.80 25.13
N TYR A 124 4.27 -11.49 25.32
CA TYR A 124 3.26 -10.71 24.58
C TYR A 124 3.69 -10.35 23.15
N PHE A 125 4.99 -10.14 22.95
CA PHE A 125 5.52 -9.64 21.68
C PHE A 125 6.63 -10.54 21.13
N PRO A 126 6.27 -11.70 20.54
CA PRO A 126 7.23 -12.58 19.89
C PRO A 126 8.19 -11.82 18.96
N LYS A 127 9.50 -12.04 19.13
CA LYS A 127 10.58 -11.31 18.42
C LYS A 127 10.48 -11.41 16.90
N SER A 128 9.86 -12.47 16.38
CA SER A 128 9.64 -12.66 14.95
C SER A 128 8.23 -13.17 14.72
N LYS A 129 7.49 -12.47 13.84
CA LYS A 129 6.20 -12.90 13.33
C LYS A 129 6.27 -13.00 11.81
N SER A 130 5.55 -13.94 11.22
CA SER A 130 5.46 -14.06 9.77
C SER A 130 4.08 -14.48 9.31
N ASN A 131 3.73 -14.07 8.10
CA ASN A 131 2.51 -14.46 7.43
C ASN A 131 2.70 -14.48 5.91
N GLU A 132 1.78 -15.12 5.19
CA GLU A 132 1.66 -15.13 3.74
C GLU A 132 0.18 -15.32 3.38
N GLY A 133 -0.23 -14.83 2.22
CA GLY A 133 -1.63 -14.96 1.82
C GLY A 133 -2.09 -13.88 0.86
N LEU A 134 -3.39 -13.85 0.63
CA LEU A 134 -4.04 -12.78 -0.12
C LEU A 134 -4.06 -11.50 0.72
N GLY A 135 -3.92 -10.36 0.06
CA GLY A 135 -4.26 -9.07 0.63
C GLY A 135 -5.66 -8.63 0.20
N ASP A 136 -6.00 -7.38 0.53
CA ASP A 136 -7.30 -6.82 0.21
C ASP A 136 -7.43 -6.55 -1.29
N VAL A 137 -8.59 -6.92 -1.86
CA VAL A 137 -8.83 -6.90 -3.32
C VAL A 137 -9.52 -5.60 -3.68
N THR A 138 -8.98 -4.88 -4.67
CA THR A 138 -9.56 -3.63 -5.15
C THR A 138 -10.26 -3.83 -6.49
N MET A 139 -11.48 -3.33 -6.61
CA MET A 139 -12.19 -3.18 -7.89
C MET A 139 -12.52 -1.70 -8.11
N GLY A 140 -12.57 -1.25 -9.36
CA GLY A 140 -12.88 0.16 -9.61
C GLY A 140 -13.07 0.51 -11.06
N MET A 141 -13.32 1.80 -11.30
CA MET A 141 -13.51 2.35 -12.62
C MET A 141 -12.83 3.72 -12.74
N ASN A 142 -12.15 3.93 -13.85
CA ASN A 142 -11.57 5.20 -14.27
C ASN A 142 -12.38 5.75 -15.45
N ILE A 143 -12.65 7.05 -15.47
CA ILE A 143 -13.44 7.75 -16.49
C ILE A 143 -12.69 9.01 -16.95
N LEU A 144 -12.54 9.19 -18.25
CA LEU A 144 -12.05 10.43 -18.87
C LEU A 144 -13.16 11.48 -18.86
N PHE A 145 -12.88 12.65 -18.29
CA PHE A 145 -13.80 13.79 -18.30
C PHE A 145 -13.44 14.83 -19.37
N LEU A 146 -12.15 15.13 -19.53
CA LEU A 146 -11.70 16.21 -20.40
C LEU A 146 -10.40 15.85 -21.10
N GLY A 147 -10.25 16.32 -22.34
CA GLY A 147 -9.04 16.14 -23.13
C GLY A 147 -9.07 14.86 -23.97
N ASN A 148 -7.90 14.35 -24.32
CA ASN A 148 -7.75 13.08 -25.03
C ASN A 148 -6.77 12.20 -24.27
N PRO A 149 -7.05 10.89 -24.14
CA PRO A 149 -6.08 9.99 -23.54
C PRO A 149 -4.74 10.05 -24.27
N ALA A 150 -3.64 9.99 -23.54
CA ALA A 150 -2.31 10.11 -24.15
C ALA A 150 -2.04 9.01 -25.20
N TRP A 151 -2.68 7.84 -25.11
CA TRP A 151 -2.59 6.78 -26.13
C TRP A 151 -3.30 7.11 -27.44
N ARG A 152 -4.35 7.95 -27.44
CA ARG A 152 -5.15 8.25 -28.63
C ARG A 152 -4.42 9.19 -29.61
N GLY A 153 -3.40 9.93 -29.14
CA GLY A 153 -2.59 10.80 -29.98
C GLY A 153 -3.40 11.93 -30.65
N GLY A 154 -3.70 13.01 -29.90
CA GLY A 154 -4.50 14.14 -30.38
C GLY A 154 -3.79 15.50 -30.33
N ARG A 155 -4.48 16.56 -30.80
CA ARG A 155 -4.03 17.96 -30.71
C ARG A 155 -3.95 18.45 -29.26
N ASN A 156 -4.89 18.00 -28.42
CA ASN A 156 -4.91 18.31 -27.00
C ASN A 156 -3.76 17.58 -26.32
N LYS A 157 -3.03 18.29 -25.46
CA LYS A 157 -1.80 17.86 -24.80
C LYS A 157 -2.00 17.58 -23.30
N TYR A 158 -3.24 17.30 -22.94
CA TYR A 158 -3.66 17.08 -21.56
C TYR A 158 -4.87 16.17 -21.52
N SER A 159 -5.06 15.51 -20.39
CA SER A 159 -6.32 14.87 -20.04
C SER A 159 -6.58 14.91 -18.53
N LEU A 160 -7.86 14.89 -18.19
CA LEU A 160 -8.38 14.87 -16.83
C LEU A 160 -9.37 13.73 -16.70
N TYR A 161 -9.22 12.96 -15.63
CA TYR A 161 -10.00 11.80 -15.31
C TYR A 161 -10.54 11.88 -13.89
N GLY A 162 -11.59 11.11 -13.65
CA GLY A 162 -12.01 10.71 -12.32
C GLY A 162 -12.05 9.20 -12.19
N GLY A 163 -12.19 8.73 -10.96
CA GLY A 163 -12.43 7.32 -10.74
C GLY A 163 -12.94 7.02 -9.34
N PHE A 164 -13.40 5.80 -9.18
CA PHE A 164 -13.91 5.26 -7.93
C PHE A 164 -13.42 3.83 -7.76
N ASP A 165 -12.89 3.52 -6.58
CA ASP A 165 -12.45 2.18 -6.21
C ASP A 165 -13.12 1.73 -4.91
N ILE A 166 -13.39 0.43 -4.83
CA ILE A 166 -13.78 -0.29 -3.61
C ILE A 166 -12.69 -1.31 -3.32
N THR A 167 -12.10 -1.27 -2.13
CA THR A 167 -11.21 -2.33 -1.65
C THR A 167 -11.95 -3.19 -0.63
N LEU A 168 -12.09 -4.48 -0.92
CA LEU A 168 -12.73 -5.46 -0.06
C LEU A 168 -11.70 -6.16 0.85
N PRO A 169 -12.02 -6.39 2.14
CA PRO A 169 -11.08 -6.91 3.13
C PRO A 169 -10.90 -8.44 3.05
N PHE A 170 -10.22 -8.91 2.00
CA PHE A 170 -9.88 -10.33 1.82
C PHE A 170 -8.61 -10.74 2.58
N GLY A 171 -7.80 -9.78 3.04
CA GLY A 171 -6.60 -10.04 3.80
C GLY A 171 -6.90 -10.70 5.14
N GLU A 172 -6.02 -11.60 5.59
CA GLU A 172 -6.17 -12.22 6.91
C GLU A 172 -6.17 -11.15 8.01
N ARG A 173 -7.30 -11.05 8.72
CA ARG A 173 -7.47 -10.17 9.88
C ARG A 173 -6.95 -10.83 11.15
N GLN A 174 -6.73 -10.03 12.19
CA GLN A 174 -6.40 -10.53 13.52
C GLN A 174 -7.48 -11.49 14.02
N LYS A 175 -7.09 -12.67 14.48
CA LYS A 175 -8.03 -13.65 15.06
C LYS A 175 -8.43 -13.23 16.47
N LYS A 176 -9.56 -13.77 16.93
CA LYS A 176 -10.03 -13.56 18.30
C LYS A 176 -9.05 -14.16 19.30
N TYR A 177 -8.88 -13.47 20.43
CA TYR A 177 -8.12 -14.00 21.55
C TYR A 177 -8.90 -15.13 22.22
N HIS A 178 -8.21 -16.23 22.54
CA HIS A 178 -8.76 -17.32 23.32
C HIS A 178 -7.67 -17.80 24.29
N GLY A 179 -7.88 -17.63 25.59
CA GLY A 179 -6.88 -17.98 26.62
C GLY A 179 -6.46 -19.46 26.62
N LYS A 180 -7.31 -20.37 26.13
CA LYS A 180 -7.00 -21.81 26.00
C LYS A 180 -6.26 -22.17 24.72
N ASN A 181 -6.14 -21.25 23.76
CA ASN A 181 -5.50 -21.49 22.47
C ASN A 181 -4.02 -21.10 22.54
N LEU A 182 -3.24 -21.94 23.21
CA LEU A 182 -1.83 -21.74 23.50
C LEU A 182 -0.95 -22.58 22.56
N ASP A 183 0.31 -22.19 22.43
CA ASP A 183 1.35 -23.03 21.84
C ASP A 183 2.00 -23.95 22.87
N ASP A 184 3.00 -24.73 22.42
CA ASP A 184 3.78 -25.63 23.28
C ASP A 184 4.54 -24.91 24.40
N ASN A 185 4.75 -23.59 24.29
CA ASN A 185 5.42 -22.75 25.28
C ASN A 185 4.44 -21.95 26.16
N GLY A 186 3.14 -22.20 26.06
CA GLY A 186 2.10 -21.49 26.82
C GLY A 186 1.79 -20.07 26.35
N VAL A 187 2.26 -19.66 25.17
CA VAL A 187 2.01 -18.35 24.55
C VAL A 187 0.73 -18.40 23.71
N PRO A 188 -0.24 -17.48 23.92
CA PRO A 188 -1.44 -17.40 23.10
C PRO A 188 -1.15 -17.25 21.61
N ASN A 189 -1.80 -18.08 20.78
CA ASN A 189 -1.56 -18.10 19.34
C ASN A 189 -1.90 -16.77 18.64
N GLN A 190 -2.77 -15.94 19.23
CA GLN A 190 -3.05 -14.60 18.73
C GLN A 190 -1.79 -13.71 18.75
N PHE A 191 -0.92 -13.86 19.76
CA PHE A 191 0.24 -12.98 19.95
C PHE A 191 1.28 -13.17 18.85
N LYS A 192 1.29 -14.33 18.19
CA LYS A 192 2.21 -14.65 17.09
C LYS A 192 1.72 -14.16 15.73
N GLN A 193 0.48 -13.68 15.64
CA GLN A 193 -0.11 -13.30 14.37
C GLN A 193 0.45 -11.99 13.84
N LEU A 194 0.53 -11.95 12.51
CA LEU A 194 0.84 -10.76 11.75
C LEU A 194 -0.26 -10.58 10.70
N PRO A 195 -1.34 -9.84 11.04
CA PRO A 195 -2.47 -9.63 10.13
C PRO A 195 -2.04 -8.97 8.83
N ILE A 196 -2.64 -9.40 7.72
CA ILE A 196 -2.39 -8.85 6.38
C ILE A 196 -3.32 -7.65 6.11
N GLY A 197 -4.58 -7.76 6.53
CA GLY A 197 -5.61 -6.72 6.36
C GLY A 197 -6.14 -6.23 7.71
N ASN A 198 -6.78 -5.06 7.69
CA ASN A 198 -7.45 -4.46 8.86
C ASN A 198 -8.91 -4.94 9.01
N GLY A 199 -9.47 -5.60 8.00
CA GLY A 199 -10.86 -6.07 8.02
C GLY A 199 -11.89 -5.04 7.56
N LEU A 200 -11.47 -3.87 7.08
CA LEU A 200 -12.38 -2.79 6.68
C LEU A 200 -12.55 -2.71 5.16
N THR A 201 -13.74 -2.34 4.71
CA THR A 201 -13.97 -1.97 3.31
C THR A 201 -13.50 -0.54 3.09
N GLN A 202 -12.64 -0.30 2.11
CA GLN A 202 -12.21 1.05 1.72
C GLN A 202 -12.99 1.52 0.50
N TRP A 203 -13.48 2.75 0.55
CA TRP A 203 -14.08 3.48 -0.56
C TRP A 203 -13.15 4.60 -0.96
N ARG A 204 -12.83 4.73 -2.26
CA ARG A 204 -11.86 5.71 -2.74
C ARG A 204 -12.37 6.46 -3.95
N ILE A 205 -12.33 7.78 -3.88
CA ILE A 205 -12.58 8.68 -5.01
C ILE A 205 -11.25 9.23 -5.49
N LYS A 206 -11.08 9.35 -6.81
CA LYS A 206 -9.83 9.74 -7.45
C LYS A 206 -10.08 10.84 -8.46
N VAL A 207 -9.18 11.81 -8.52
CA VAL A 207 -9.05 12.78 -9.61
C VAL A 207 -7.59 12.77 -10.05
N PHE A 208 -7.36 12.60 -11.34
CA PHE A 208 -6.01 12.46 -11.87
C PHE A 208 -5.94 12.96 -13.30
N GLY A 209 -4.74 13.28 -13.75
CA GLY A 209 -4.54 13.84 -15.07
C GLY A 209 -3.13 13.66 -15.58
N GLU A 210 -2.97 13.91 -16.86
CA GLU A 210 -1.68 13.87 -17.53
C GLU A 210 -1.50 15.12 -18.40
N LEU A 211 -0.27 15.61 -18.45
CA LEU A 211 0.15 16.75 -19.27
C LEU A 211 1.35 16.31 -20.09
N TYR A 212 1.26 16.34 -21.42
CA TYR A 212 2.32 15.82 -22.27
C TYR A 212 2.72 16.78 -23.40
N ARG A 213 4.02 16.87 -23.67
CA ARG A 213 4.57 17.71 -24.74
C ARG A 213 5.80 17.06 -25.35
N LYS A 214 6.00 17.26 -26.66
CA LYS A 214 7.28 16.98 -27.31
C LYS A 214 8.23 18.16 -27.16
N VAL A 215 9.42 17.91 -26.63
CA VAL A 215 10.53 18.87 -26.52
C VAL A 215 11.75 18.21 -27.18
N TRP A 216 12.35 18.87 -28.17
CA TRP A 216 13.49 18.33 -28.95
C TRP A 216 13.23 16.92 -29.52
N GLY A 217 12.01 16.69 -30.00
CA GLY A 217 11.60 15.38 -30.56
C GLY A 217 11.34 14.29 -29.51
N ARG A 218 11.49 14.58 -28.21
CA ARG A 218 11.26 13.65 -27.10
C ARG A 218 9.95 13.96 -26.38
N LEU A 219 9.18 12.93 -26.06
CA LEU A 219 7.97 13.04 -25.28
C LEU A 219 8.32 13.25 -23.79
N ILE A 220 7.75 14.30 -23.22
CA ILE A 220 7.75 14.57 -21.78
C ILE A 220 6.31 14.49 -21.31
N ASN A 221 6.05 13.79 -20.21
CA ASN A 221 4.75 13.68 -19.57
C ASN A 221 4.86 14.01 -18.07
N ILE A 222 3.86 14.69 -17.53
CA ILE A 222 3.65 14.88 -16.11
C ILE A 222 2.31 14.27 -15.75
N ASN A 223 2.34 13.24 -14.92
CA ASN A 223 1.18 12.58 -14.36
C ASN A 223 0.96 13.10 -12.93
N TRP A 224 -0.28 13.35 -12.56
CA TRP A 224 -0.64 13.73 -11.20
C TRP A 224 -1.93 13.04 -10.77
N SER A 225 -2.10 12.82 -9.47
CA SER A 225 -3.32 12.26 -8.90
C SER A 225 -3.56 12.75 -7.49
N VAL A 226 -4.84 12.88 -7.13
CA VAL A 226 -5.33 13.10 -5.77
C VAL A 226 -6.43 12.10 -5.50
N ASN A 227 -6.31 11.36 -4.41
CA ASN A 227 -7.28 10.35 -4.00
C ASN A 227 -7.75 10.65 -2.58
N MET A 228 -9.03 10.48 -2.33
CA MET A 228 -9.62 10.52 -0.99
C MET A 228 -10.21 9.16 -0.66
N SER A 229 -9.90 8.64 0.52
CA SER A 229 -10.39 7.35 0.98
C SER A 229 -11.15 7.48 2.29
N THR A 230 -12.25 6.74 2.39
CA THR A 230 -12.99 6.50 3.64
C THR A 230 -13.14 5.01 3.85
N PHE A 231 -13.34 4.59 5.09
CA PHE A 231 -13.41 3.19 5.48
C PHE A 231 -14.78 2.88 6.09
N SER A 232 -15.27 1.66 5.89
CA SER A 232 -16.43 1.17 6.64
C SER A 232 -16.06 1.05 8.12
N ARG A 233 -17.03 1.34 8.98
CA ARG A 233 -16.95 1.05 10.41
C ARG A 233 -17.23 -0.44 10.61
N GLU A 234 -16.38 -1.15 11.35
CA GLU A 234 -16.54 -2.60 11.57
C GLU A 234 -16.19 -3.02 13.00
N ILE A 235 -16.65 -4.21 13.36
CA ILE A 235 -16.25 -4.88 14.61
C ILE A 235 -14.99 -5.72 14.33
N ILE A 236 -13.91 -5.43 15.07
CA ILE A 236 -12.62 -6.12 14.97
C ILE A 236 -12.25 -6.85 16.27
N ASN A 237 -11.34 -7.80 16.17
CA ASN A 237 -10.74 -8.44 17.33
C ASN A 237 -9.60 -7.55 17.86
N PRO A 238 -9.65 -7.09 19.12
CA PRO A 238 -8.63 -6.20 19.65
C PRO A 238 -7.29 -6.91 19.82
N PRO A 239 -6.16 -6.21 19.63
CA PRO A 239 -4.86 -6.68 20.09
C PRO A 239 -4.80 -6.64 21.61
N ILE A 240 -4.33 -7.73 22.20
CA ILE A 240 -4.11 -7.86 23.63
C ILE A 240 -2.67 -7.46 23.96
N SER A 241 -2.52 -6.51 24.87
CA SER A 241 -1.24 -5.94 25.31
C SER A 241 -1.37 -5.49 26.75
N PHE A 242 -0.31 -5.65 27.54
CA PHE A 242 -0.27 -5.15 28.92
C PHE A 242 0.20 -3.68 29.02
N LEU A 243 0.77 -3.11 27.96
CA LEU A 243 1.45 -1.80 28.00
C LEU A 243 0.55 -0.58 28.32
N TRP A 244 -0.74 -0.78 28.57
CA TRP A 244 -1.71 0.28 28.90
C TRP A 244 -2.33 0.13 30.29
N ILE A 245 -2.04 -0.97 30.99
CA ILE A 245 -2.64 -1.32 32.28
C ILE A 245 -1.65 -2.09 33.15
N GLU A 246 -1.62 -1.87 34.45
CA GLU A 246 -0.69 -2.58 35.34
C GLU A 246 -0.97 -4.09 35.45
N ASN A 247 -2.20 -4.53 35.14
CA ASN A 247 -2.57 -5.95 35.13
C ASN A 247 -2.01 -6.67 33.89
N VAL A 248 -1.07 -7.58 34.12
CA VAL A 248 -0.37 -8.31 33.06
C VAL A 248 -1.06 -9.60 32.60
N GLY A 249 -2.23 -9.94 33.15
CA GLY A 249 -2.97 -11.15 32.82
C GLY A 249 -3.80 -11.02 31.53
N ALA A 250 -3.48 -11.81 30.51
CA ALA A 250 -4.10 -11.70 29.17
C ALA A 250 -5.63 -11.88 29.18
N ASP A 251 -6.16 -12.81 29.98
CA ASP A 251 -7.62 -13.01 30.14
C ASP A 251 -8.30 -11.83 30.85
N SER A 252 -7.60 -11.18 31.78
CA SER A 252 -8.11 -9.98 32.47
C SER A 252 -8.11 -8.77 31.54
N ILE A 253 -7.03 -8.59 30.77
CA ILE A 253 -6.92 -7.56 29.72
C ILE A 253 -8.03 -7.76 28.67
N SER A 254 -8.23 -8.99 28.19
CA SER A 254 -9.27 -9.29 27.21
C SER A 254 -10.67 -8.97 27.74
N ARG A 255 -10.96 -9.23 29.01
CA ARG A 255 -12.24 -8.85 29.63
C ARG A 255 -12.40 -7.35 29.80
N ALA A 256 -11.31 -6.64 30.14
CA ALA A 256 -11.31 -5.20 30.30
C ALA A 256 -11.57 -4.45 28.97
N ILE A 257 -11.02 -4.95 27.86
CA ILE A 257 -11.27 -4.40 26.52
C ILE A 257 -12.65 -4.86 26.02
N GLY A 258 -12.98 -6.13 26.23
CA GLY A 258 -14.12 -6.80 25.62
C GLY A 258 -13.70 -7.73 24.48
N ASP A 259 -14.60 -8.65 24.15
CA ASP A 259 -14.37 -9.72 23.17
C ASP A 259 -14.24 -9.23 21.72
N ALA A 260 -14.75 -8.04 21.43
CA ALA A 260 -14.70 -7.38 20.15
C ALA A 260 -14.86 -5.86 20.33
N VAL A 261 -14.30 -5.08 19.41
CA VAL A 261 -14.23 -3.62 19.49
C VAL A 261 -14.73 -3.02 18.19
N LEU A 262 -15.52 -1.94 18.29
CA LEU A 262 -15.92 -1.16 17.13
C LEU A 262 -14.74 -0.28 16.71
N TYR A 263 -14.34 -0.37 15.44
CA TYR A 263 -13.18 0.34 14.90
C TYR A 263 -13.57 1.21 13.71
N GLU A 264 -13.06 2.43 13.72
CA GLU A 264 -13.17 3.40 12.64
C GLU A 264 -11.79 3.89 12.25
N GLN A 265 -11.34 3.50 11.06
CA GLN A 265 -10.10 4.03 10.52
C GLN A 265 -10.30 5.46 10.02
N GLY A 266 -9.36 6.35 10.37
CA GLY A 266 -9.35 7.72 9.88
C GLY A 266 -9.22 7.75 8.35
N GLY A 267 -10.01 8.60 7.70
CA GLY A 267 -9.94 8.78 6.24
C GLY A 267 -8.56 9.18 5.75
N GLU A 268 -8.22 8.87 4.51
CA GLU A 268 -6.89 9.12 3.93
C GLU A 268 -6.97 10.04 2.73
N ILE A 269 -6.01 10.97 2.63
CA ILE A 269 -5.78 11.78 1.43
C ILE A 269 -4.42 11.40 0.87
N PHE A 270 -4.41 11.00 -0.40
CA PHE A 270 -3.20 10.66 -1.13
C PHE A 270 -3.00 11.66 -2.28
N GLY A 271 -1.78 12.11 -2.47
CA GLY A 271 -1.37 12.92 -3.61
C GLY A 271 -0.14 12.32 -4.28
N ALA A 272 -0.05 12.44 -5.60
CA ALA A 272 1.13 12.02 -6.33
C ALA A 272 1.41 12.93 -7.53
N ILE A 273 2.69 13.10 -7.83
CA ILE A 273 3.16 13.73 -9.06
C ILE A 273 4.36 12.95 -9.60
N GLN A 274 4.39 12.74 -10.91
CA GLN A 274 5.46 12.02 -11.58
C GLN A 274 5.77 12.70 -12.91
N GLY A 275 7.04 13.04 -13.11
CA GLY A 275 7.57 13.43 -14.41
C GLY A 275 8.12 12.20 -15.13
N GLN A 276 7.90 12.13 -16.44
CA GLN A 276 8.37 11.07 -17.32
C GLN A 276 9.02 11.69 -18.57
N LEU A 277 10.17 11.13 -18.97
CA LEU A 277 10.95 11.52 -20.13
C LEU A 277 11.24 10.31 -21.03
N GLU A 278 11.06 10.49 -22.32
CA GLU A 278 11.43 9.53 -23.36
C GLU A 278 12.94 9.57 -23.66
N ILE A 279 13.68 8.57 -23.18
CA ILE A 279 15.12 8.42 -23.41
C ILE A 279 15.42 7.84 -24.79
N TRP A 280 14.69 6.79 -25.19
CA TRP A 280 14.73 6.23 -26.54
C TRP A 280 13.34 6.37 -27.13
N PRO A 281 13.18 7.01 -28.32
CA PRO A 281 11.87 7.20 -28.90
C PRO A 281 11.08 5.88 -28.97
N GLN A 282 9.90 5.88 -28.34
CA GLN A 282 8.92 4.80 -28.30
C GLN A 282 9.41 3.49 -27.66
N ARG A 283 10.56 3.50 -26.98
CA ARG A 283 11.17 2.27 -26.43
C ARG A 283 11.52 2.35 -24.96
N ILE A 284 12.10 3.47 -24.52
CA ILE A 284 12.61 3.59 -23.16
C ILE A 284 12.17 4.90 -22.56
N PHE A 285 11.52 4.82 -21.41
CA PHE A 285 11.06 5.97 -20.63
C PHE A 285 11.64 5.91 -19.23
N PHE A 286 12.11 7.05 -18.76
CA PHE A 286 12.52 7.22 -17.38
C PHE A 286 11.53 8.13 -16.67
N SER A 287 11.19 7.78 -15.44
CA SER A 287 10.27 8.59 -14.64
C SER A 287 10.82 8.81 -13.24
N ALA A 288 10.56 9.99 -12.70
CA ALA A 288 10.82 10.35 -11.32
C ALA A 288 9.54 10.93 -10.73
N GLY A 289 9.17 10.50 -9.52
CA GLY A 289 7.93 10.94 -8.89
C GLY A 289 8.02 11.03 -7.39
N MET A 290 7.04 11.70 -6.81
CA MET A 290 6.85 11.87 -5.38
C MET A 290 5.38 11.62 -5.03
N ASP A 291 5.17 10.87 -3.96
CA ASP A 291 3.86 10.50 -3.44
C ASP A 291 3.76 10.94 -1.97
N TRP A 292 2.59 11.42 -1.57
CA TRP A 292 2.27 11.79 -0.18
C TRP A 292 0.95 11.15 0.26
N MET A 293 0.85 10.78 1.53
CA MET A 293 -0.38 10.32 2.15
C MET A 293 -0.51 10.92 3.55
N PHE A 294 -1.68 11.46 3.85
CA PHE A 294 -2.06 11.94 5.17
C PHE A 294 -3.31 11.18 5.61
N SER A 295 -3.29 10.62 6.81
CA SER A 295 -4.49 10.00 7.38
C SER A 295 -5.11 10.89 8.45
N GLY A 296 -6.40 10.69 8.68
CA GLY A 296 -7.07 11.03 9.91
C GLY A 296 -6.58 10.15 11.05
N ARG A 297 -7.04 10.47 12.25
CA ARG A 297 -6.83 9.66 13.44
C ARG A 297 -7.92 8.61 13.52
N ASP A 298 -7.56 7.41 13.96
CA ASP A 298 -8.51 6.31 14.13
C ASP A 298 -9.34 6.49 15.41
N GLN A 299 -10.44 5.76 15.51
CA GLN A 299 -11.29 5.69 16.71
C GLN A 299 -11.58 4.24 17.08
N TYR A 300 -11.58 3.96 18.38
CA TYR A 300 -11.91 2.67 18.96
C TYR A 300 -13.03 2.89 19.98
N PHE A 301 -13.95 1.93 20.07
CA PHE A 301 -14.99 1.90 21.09
C PHE A 301 -15.02 0.51 21.71
N SER A 302 -14.59 0.44 22.96
CA SER A 302 -14.47 -0.79 23.74
C SER A 302 -15.15 -0.63 25.11
N ASN A 303 -14.96 -1.60 26.00
CA ASN A 303 -15.40 -1.49 27.39
C ASN A 303 -14.45 -0.61 28.25
N SER A 304 -13.36 -0.09 27.68
CA SER A 304 -12.32 0.67 28.39
C SER A 304 -11.89 1.89 27.57
N ASP A 305 -12.37 3.07 27.96
CA ASP A 305 -11.97 4.35 27.35
C ASP A 305 -10.45 4.58 27.42
N VAL A 306 -9.81 4.10 28.49
CA VAL A 306 -8.35 4.19 28.67
C VAL A 306 -7.62 3.39 27.60
N TRP A 307 -8.13 2.21 27.24
CA TRP A 307 -7.55 1.41 26.17
C TRP A 307 -7.83 2.02 24.80
N ASP A 308 -9.02 2.57 24.58
CA ASP A 308 -9.39 3.26 23.35
C ASP A 308 -8.44 4.44 23.09
N ASP A 309 -8.26 5.32 24.08
CA ASP A 309 -7.32 6.45 24.01
C ASP A 309 -5.88 5.97 23.78
N TRP A 310 -5.44 4.94 24.52
CA TRP A 310 -4.11 4.39 24.38
C TRP A 310 -3.84 3.83 22.98
N MET A 311 -4.83 3.15 22.37
CA MET A 311 -4.76 2.63 21.01
C MET A 311 -4.67 3.72 19.96
N VAL A 312 -5.27 4.89 20.24
CA VAL A 312 -5.31 6.02 19.32
C VAL A 312 -4.02 6.84 19.34
N LYS A 313 -3.52 7.21 20.53
CA LYS A 313 -2.37 8.09 20.67
C LYS A 313 -1.64 7.88 22.01
N ARG A 314 -0.31 7.88 21.96
CA ARG A 314 0.58 7.82 23.13
C ARG A 314 1.94 8.47 22.80
N PRO A 315 2.86 8.65 23.75
CA PRO A 315 4.17 9.23 23.44
C PRO A 315 4.85 8.52 22.27
N ASN A 316 5.28 9.30 21.28
CA ASN A 316 5.92 8.82 20.05
C ASN A 316 5.06 7.88 19.15
N TYR A 317 3.74 7.83 19.35
CA TYR A 317 2.80 7.05 18.54
C TYR A 317 1.47 7.78 18.36
N ASP A 318 0.98 7.81 17.13
CA ASP A 318 -0.36 8.28 16.78
C ASP A 318 -0.88 7.35 15.68
N THR A 319 -2.17 7.10 15.65
CA THR A 319 -2.81 6.42 14.51
C THR A 319 -2.88 7.33 13.29
N ARG A 320 -2.78 8.65 13.49
CA ARG A 320 -2.63 9.65 12.42
C ARG A 320 -1.23 9.56 11.80
N LYS A 321 -1.17 9.18 10.52
CA LYS A 321 0.07 8.90 9.79
C LYS A 321 0.31 9.91 8.70
N THR A 322 1.59 10.18 8.46
CA THR A 322 2.04 10.91 7.28
C THR A 322 3.12 10.09 6.60
N VAL A 323 2.99 9.93 5.28
CA VAL A 323 3.95 9.22 4.44
C VAL A 323 4.35 10.15 3.30
N ALA A 324 5.65 10.23 3.04
CA ALA A 324 6.17 10.83 1.83
C ALA A 324 7.17 9.86 1.21
N THR A 325 7.06 9.61 -0.09
CA THR A 325 8.00 8.73 -0.80
C THR A 325 8.44 9.34 -2.11
N GLN A 326 9.65 9.01 -2.54
CA GLN A 326 10.16 9.30 -3.87
C GLN A 326 10.33 7.99 -4.62
N SER A 327 10.16 8.04 -5.94
CA SER A 327 10.34 6.87 -6.79
C SER A 327 11.04 7.21 -8.09
N LEU A 328 11.80 6.23 -8.59
CA LEU A 328 12.37 6.23 -9.94
C LEU A 328 11.87 4.99 -10.67
N LYS A 329 11.54 5.15 -11.94
CA LYS A 329 11.02 4.07 -12.80
C LYS A 329 11.70 4.10 -14.15
N LEU A 330 12.02 2.91 -14.66
CA LEU A 330 12.46 2.69 -16.03
C LEU A 330 11.44 1.79 -16.70
N ASN A 331 10.83 2.26 -17.78
CA ASN A 331 9.89 1.49 -18.60
C ASN A 331 10.54 1.15 -19.93
N ILE A 332 10.52 -0.13 -20.27
CA ILE A 332 11.00 -0.69 -21.53
C ILE A 332 9.79 -1.24 -22.28
N LEU A 333 9.63 -0.81 -23.52
CA LEU A 333 8.40 -0.97 -24.27
C LEU A 333 8.65 -1.78 -25.53
N ASN A 334 7.86 -2.84 -25.66
CA ASN A 334 7.81 -3.71 -26.81
C ASN A 334 6.37 -3.78 -27.34
N VAL A 335 5.82 -2.64 -27.73
CA VAL A 335 4.41 -2.53 -28.16
C VAL A 335 4.23 -1.91 -29.55
N ASP A 336 5.29 -1.36 -30.15
CA ASP A 336 5.25 -0.86 -31.53
C ASP A 336 5.25 -2.05 -32.50
N PRO A 337 4.17 -2.30 -33.28
CA PRO A 337 4.06 -3.49 -34.12
C PRO A 337 5.17 -3.62 -35.17
N PHE A 338 5.77 -2.50 -35.60
CA PHE A 338 6.86 -2.50 -36.58
C PHE A 338 8.23 -2.79 -35.98
N LYS A 339 8.34 -2.69 -34.65
CA LYS A 339 9.61 -2.81 -33.91
C LYS A 339 9.55 -3.88 -32.82
N GLN A 340 8.42 -4.57 -32.68
CA GLN A 340 8.21 -5.54 -31.62
C GLN A 340 9.06 -6.79 -31.83
N ILE A 341 9.55 -7.33 -30.74
CA ILE A 341 10.23 -8.61 -30.67
C ILE A 341 9.19 -9.64 -30.20
N GLY A 342 8.97 -10.68 -31.01
CA GLY A 342 7.98 -11.71 -30.72
C GLY A 342 6.54 -11.29 -31.02
N SER A 343 5.60 -12.17 -30.68
CA SER A 343 4.19 -12.05 -31.09
C SER A 343 3.28 -11.34 -30.07
N ILE A 344 3.78 -11.04 -28.86
CA ILE A 344 2.98 -10.50 -27.76
C ILE A 344 3.54 -9.12 -27.37
N PRO A 345 2.72 -8.05 -27.41
CA PRO A 345 3.15 -6.74 -26.94
C PRO A 345 3.31 -6.73 -25.42
N PHE A 346 4.40 -6.14 -24.94
CA PHE A 346 4.66 -6.02 -23.52
C PHE A 346 5.34 -4.72 -23.10
N GLU A 347 5.18 -4.39 -21.84
CA GLU A 347 5.90 -3.35 -21.12
C GLU A 347 6.57 -3.96 -19.89
N LEU A 348 7.85 -3.66 -19.72
CA LEU A 348 8.63 -4.01 -18.54
C LEU A 348 8.94 -2.73 -17.76
N GLU A 349 8.40 -2.62 -16.55
CA GLU A 349 8.73 -1.57 -15.59
C GLU A 349 9.70 -2.12 -14.55
N LEU A 350 10.80 -1.40 -14.35
CA LEU A 350 11.69 -1.55 -13.21
C LEU A 350 11.55 -0.31 -12.34
N GLY A 351 11.34 -0.48 -11.04
CA GLY A 351 11.15 0.65 -10.16
C GLY A 351 11.80 0.48 -8.80
N VAL A 352 12.14 1.63 -8.22
CA VAL A 352 12.60 1.75 -6.85
C VAL A 352 11.83 2.89 -6.18
N ARG A 353 11.52 2.71 -4.89
CA ARG A 353 10.85 3.71 -4.06
C ARG A 353 11.51 3.74 -2.70
N TRP A 354 11.65 4.93 -2.13
CA TRP A 354 12.12 5.11 -0.76
C TRP A 354 11.29 6.18 -0.07
N PHE A 355 11.10 6.02 1.23
CA PHE A 355 10.49 7.04 2.06
C PHE A 355 11.40 8.26 2.19
N VAL A 356 10.79 9.43 2.40
CA VAL A 356 11.49 10.68 2.67
C VAL A 356 11.60 10.84 4.20
N PRO A 357 12.81 10.87 4.77
CA PRO A 357 13.02 11.11 6.19
C PRO A 357 12.37 12.43 6.65
N PHE A 358 11.93 12.50 7.91
CA PHE A 358 11.27 13.67 8.53
C PHE A 358 9.90 14.06 7.93
N LEU A 359 9.56 13.59 6.74
CA LEU A 359 8.22 13.71 6.14
C LEU A 359 7.44 12.40 6.21
N THR A 360 7.98 11.40 6.91
CA THR A 360 7.32 10.11 7.17
C THR A 360 7.37 9.83 8.66
N TYR A 361 6.20 9.79 9.30
CA TYR A 361 6.07 9.57 10.74
C TYR A 361 4.80 8.81 11.09
N HIS A 362 4.83 8.15 12.25
CA HIS A 362 3.79 7.26 12.77
C HIS A 362 3.42 6.11 11.83
N THR A 363 4.40 5.59 11.10
CA THR A 363 4.24 4.53 10.11
C THR A 363 5.56 3.89 9.74
N TYR A 364 5.56 2.87 8.89
CA TYR A 364 6.80 2.27 8.39
C TYR A 364 7.42 3.16 7.29
N GLY A 365 8.66 3.59 7.49
CA GLY A 365 9.49 4.17 6.46
C GLY A 365 10.03 3.06 5.56
N VAL A 366 9.35 2.83 4.43
CA VAL A 366 9.61 1.71 3.53
C VAL A 366 10.52 2.11 2.37
N THR A 367 11.46 1.24 2.05
CA THR A 367 12.18 1.22 0.78
C THR A 367 11.80 -0.05 0.04
N SER A 368 11.48 0.07 -1.25
CA SER A 368 11.09 -1.05 -2.09
C SER A 368 11.68 -0.98 -3.49
N SER A 369 11.75 -2.15 -4.12
CA SER A 369 12.04 -2.31 -5.53
C SER A 369 11.08 -3.30 -6.13
N TRP A 370 10.74 -3.10 -7.40
CA TRP A 370 9.80 -3.96 -8.09
C TRP A 370 10.12 -4.12 -9.56
N VAL A 371 9.57 -5.20 -10.11
CA VAL A 371 9.50 -5.47 -11.54
C VAL A 371 8.04 -5.70 -11.88
N ARG A 372 7.52 -4.97 -12.88
CA ARG A 372 6.18 -5.19 -13.42
C ARG A 372 6.28 -5.52 -14.89
N ILE A 373 5.60 -6.59 -15.30
CA ILE A 373 5.39 -6.92 -16.71
C ILE A 373 3.92 -6.69 -17.00
N SER A 374 3.62 -6.00 -18.10
CA SER A 374 2.25 -5.75 -18.57
C SER A 374 2.12 -6.20 -20.01
N SER A 375 1.02 -6.86 -20.35
CA SER A 375 0.71 -7.28 -21.72
C SER A 375 -0.71 -6.88 -22.09
N TYR A 376 -0.93 -6.71 -23.40
CA TYR A 376 -2.15 -6.16 -23.97
C TYR A 376 -2.83 -7.21 -24.87
N PHE A 377 -4.13 -7.40 -24.70
CA PHE A 377 -4.93 -8.35 -25.48
C PHE A 377 -6.19 -7.66 -25.99
N GLN A 378 -6.45 -7.75 -27.30
CA GLN A 378 -7.65 -7.17 -27.90
C GLN A 378 -8.75 -8.23 -28.00
N ALA A 379 -9.92 -7.93 -27.44
CA ALA A 379 -11.15 -8.69 -27.68
C ALA A 379 -11.84 -8.13 -28.93
N TRP A 380 -12.34 -9.01 -29.79
CA TRP A 380 -13.05 -8.67 -31.03
C TRP A 380 -14.55 -8.58 -30.82
#